data_AF-A0A3E0V9K0-F1
#
_entry.id   AF-A0A3E0V9K0-F1
#
_cell.length_a   1.000
_cell.length_b   1.000
_cell.length_c   1.000
_cell.angle_alpha   90.00
_cell.angle_beta   90.00
_cell.angle_gamma   90.00
#
_symmetry.space_group_name_H-M   'P 1'
#
loop_
_entity.id
_entity.type
_entity.pdbx_description
1 polymer ?
#
loop_
_entity_poly.entity_id
_entity_poly.type
_entity_poly.pdbx_seq_one_letter_code
_entity_poly.pdbx_strand_id
1 'polypeptide(L)'
;MERQSLAKMNLRDMVGEPETLTPFELDLDNELVTYDPKPKKARAWVRYAGRPMKVNVYVLAWTRNCVRVRWVNGEKTRQEAWVWQPAVENTPWVEL
;
A
#
# COMPACT_ATOMS: atom_id res chain seq x y z
N MET A 1 21.88 12.09 6.38
CA MET A 1 22.54 11.13 5.45
C MET A 1 21.60 9.94 5.29
N GLU A 2 21.43 9.39 4.07
CA GLU A 2 20.77 8.09 3.79
C GLU A 2 19.23 7.99 3.58
N ARG A 3 18.45 9.07 3.47
CA ARG A 3 17.01 8.95 3.10
C ARG A 3 16.75 8.68 1.61
N GLN A 4 17.69 9.06 0.74
CA GLN A 4 17.57 8.88 -0.72
C GLN A 4 17.95 7.45 -1.19
N SER A 5 18.68 6.68 -0.38
CA SER A 5 19.13 5.32 -0.71
C SER A 5 17.96 4.32 -0.72
N LEU A 6 17.11 4.36 0.31
CA LEU A 6 15.97 3.45 0.47
C LEU A 6 14.90 3.62 -0.61
N ALA A 7 14.61 4.87 -1.03
CA ALA A 7 13.59 5.14 -2.04
C ALA A 7 13.97 4.64 -3.45
N LYS A 8 15.26 4.71 -3.81
CA LYS A 8 15.78 4.21 -5.11
C LYS A 8 15.99 2.70 -5.10
N MET A 9 16.34 2.10 -3.97
CA MET A 9 16.53 0.66 -3.85
C MET A 9 15.18 -0.08 -3.96
N ASN A 10 14.12 0.49 -3.38
CA ASN A 10 12.78 -0.10 -3.37
C ASN A 10 12.12 -0.22 -4.76
N LEU A 11 12.42 0.65 -5.73
CA LEU A 11 11.72 0.63 -7.03
C LEU A 11 12.11 -0.58 -7.88
N ARG A 12 13.39 -1.00 -7.89
CA ARG A 12 13.84 -2.13 -8.72
C ARG A 12 13.31 -3.48 -8.24
N ASP A 13 12.95 -3.57 -6.97
CA ASP A 13 12.46 -4.81 -6.38
C ASP A 13 10.92 -4.94 -6.45
N MET A 14 10.20 -3.87 -6.81
CA MET A 14 8.75 -3.85 -7.01
C MET A 14 8.35 -4.27 -8.43
N VAL A 15 8.72 -5.49 -8.80
CA VAL A 15 8.45 -6.07 -10.13
C VAL A 15 7.32 -7.09 -10.01
N GLY A 16 6.36 -7.04 -10.94
CA GLY A 16 5.22 -7.96 -10.96
C GLY A 16 4.04 -7.51 -10.09
N GLU A 17 3.23 -8.48 -9.67
CA GLU A 17 2.03 -8.23 -8.86
C GLU A 17 2.36 -8.21 -7.36
N PRO A 18 1.81 -7.25 -6.60
CA PRO A 18 1.94 -7.25 -5.15
C PRO A 18 1.06 -8.34 -4.52
N GLU A 19 1.48 -8.79 -3.35
CA GLU A 19 0.60 -9.56 -2.48
C GLU A 19 -0.48 -8.65 -1.90
N THR A 20 -1.69 -9.18 -1.85
CA THR A 20 -2.85 -8.56 -1.20
C THR A 20 -3.46 -9.56 -0.23
N LEU A 21 -4.13 -9.07 0.80
CA LEU A 21 -4.95 -9.93 1.66
C LEU A 21 -5.97 -10.70 0.82
N THR A 22 -6.12 -11.97 1.17
CA THR A 22 -7.06 -12.92 0.54
C THR A 22 -8.51 -12.55 0.86
N PRO A 23 -9.48 -13.05 0.08
CA PRO A 23 -10.90 -12.83 0.40
C PRO A 23 -11.28 -13.26 1.82
N PHE A 24 -10.71 -14.37 2.30
CA PHE A 24 -10.93 -14.85 3.66
C PHE A 24 -10.38 -13.90 4.73
N GLU A 25 -9.19 -13.34 4.53
CA GLU A 25 -8.61 -12.36 5.47
C GLU A 25 -9.35 -11.02 5.45
N LEU A 26 -9.94 -10.66 4.31
CA LEU A 26 -10.66 -9.40 4.14
C LEU A 26 -12.08 -9.44 4.69
N ASP A 27 -12.78 -10.55 4.48
CA ASP A 27 -14.16 -10.76 4.92
C ASP A 27 -15.10 -9.59 4.58
N LEU A 28 -14.98 -9.02 3.37
CA LEU A 28 -15.69 -7.80 2.98
C LEU A 28 -17.22 -7.96 2.95
N ASP A 29 -17.71 -9.19 2.89
CA ASP A 29 -19.15 -9.48 2.96
C ASP A 29 -19.71 -9.25 4.37
N ASN A 30 -18.87 -9.31 5.41
CA ASN A 30 -19.24 -9.14 6.82
C ASN A 30 -18.63 -7.88 7.46
N GLU A 31 -17.70 -7.21 6.78
CA GLU A 31 -17.05 -5.99 7.26
C GLU A 31 -17.67 -4.71 6.67
N LEU A 32 -17.72 -3.65 7.48
CA LEU A 32 -18.10 -2.33 6.98
C LEU A 32 -16.94 -1.71 6.21
N VAL A 33 -17.11 -1.57 4.90
CA VAL A 33 -16.13 -0.90 4.03
C VAL A 33 -16.48 0.58 3.90
N THR A 34 -15.55 1.44 4.34
CA THR A 34 -15.63 2.87 4.10
C THR A 34 -14.75 3.25 2.91
N TYR A 35 -15.30 4.00 1.96
CA TYR A 35 -14.57 4.51 0.80
C TYR A 35 -14.23 5.98 1.00
N ASP A 36 -12.97 6.36 0.73
CA ASP A 36 -12.57 7.78 0.77
C ASP A 36 -12.88 8.45 -0.57
N PRO A 37 -13.77 9.47 -0.62
CA PRO A 37 -13.98 10.22 -1.86
C PRO A 37 -12.73 11.01 -2.28
N LYS A 38 -11.76 11.23 -1.38
CA LYS A 38 -10.50 11.91 -1.66
C LYS A 38 -9.33 11.07 -1.15
N PRO A 39 -8.67 10.28 -2.03
CA PRO A 39 -7.61 9.40 -1.61
C PRO A 39 -6.52 10.10 -0.80
N LYS A 40 -6.30 9.64 0.44
CA LYS A 40 -5.35 10.26 1.37
C LYS A 40 -3.93 9.76 1.12
N LYS A 41 -2.95 10.65 1.17
CA LYS A 41 -1.52 10.29 1.09
C LYS A 41 -1.08 9.64 2.39
N ALA A 42 -0.48 8.45 2.30
CA ALA A 42 0.04 7.70 3.43
C ALA A 42 1.30 6.92 3.04
N ARG A 43 1.91 6.22 3.99
CA ARG A 43 2.92 5.20 3.71
C ARG A 43 2.41 3.85 4.13
N ALA A 44 2.66 2.82 3.33
CA ALA A 44 2.24 1.46 3.65
C ALA A 44 3.37 0.47 3.43
N TRP A 45 3.39 -0.58 4.26
CA TRP A 45 4.13 -1.79 3.98
C TRP A 45 3.33 -2.66 3.03
N VAL A 46 3.92 -3.00 1.88
CA VAL A 46 3.40 -3.93 0.88
C VAL A 46 4.40 -5.07 0.68
N ARG A 47 4.01 -6.13 -0.01
CA ARG A 47 4.90 -7.27 -0.31
C ARG A 47 4.91 -7.61 -1.79
N TYR A 48 6.09 -8.01 -2.25
CA TYR A 48 6.31 -8.62 -3.56
C TYR A 48 7.10 -9.91 -3.34
N ALA A 49 6.52 -11.06 -3.69
CA ALA A 49 7.15 -12.37 -3.52
C ALA A 49 7.80 -12.57 -2.12
N GLY A 50 7.03 -12.27 -1.07
CA GLY A 50 7.39 -12.39 0.34
C GLY A 50 8.23 -11.22 0.88
N ARG A 51 8.76 -10.35 0.01
CA ARG A 51 9.67 -9.26 0.42
C ARG A 51 8.88 -8.01 0.85
N PRO A 52 9.01 -7.57 2.11
CA PRO A 52 8.31 -6.38 2.59
C PRO A 52 8.99 -5.11 2.09
N MET A 53 8.19 -4.15 1.64
CA MET A 53 8.65 -2.86 1.12
C MET A 53 7.77 -1.73 1.61
N LYS A 54 8.37 -0.60 1.96
CA LYS A 54 7.63 0.59 2.39
C LYS A 54 7.48 1.56 1.22
N VAL A 55 6.25 1.86 0.86
CA VAL A 55 5.88 2.70 -0.30
C VAL A 55 5.05 3.90 0.10
N ASN A 56 5.15 4.96 -0.71
CA ASN A 56 4.19 6.04 -0.71
C ASN A 56 2.91 5.56 -1.40
N VAL A 57 1.76 5.71 -0.74
CA VAL A 57 0.47 5.24 -1.25
C VAL A 57 -0.60 6.30 -1.14
N TYR A 58 -1.69 6.06 -1.87
CA TYR A 58 -3.00 6.64 -1.67
C TYR A 58 -3.90 5.62 -0.98
N VAL A 59 -4.55 6.00 0.12
CA VAL A 59 -5.60 5.20 0.78
C VAL A 59 -6.91 5.41 0.05
N LEU A 60 -7.55 4.31 -0.38
CA LEU A 60 -8.80 4.33 -1.15
C LEU A 60 -10.01 3.94 -0.30
N ALA A 61 -9.83 2.96 0.59
CA ALA A 61 -10.89 2.42 1.43
C ALA A 61 -10.29 1.79 2.68
N TRP A 62 -11.11 1.60 3.71
CA TRP A 62 -10.73 0.88 4.91
C TRP A 62 -11.91 0.10 5.50
N THR A 63 -11.60 -1.01 6.15
CA THR A 63 -12.46 -1.67 7.13
C THR A 63 -11.91 -1.35 8.53
N ARG A 64 -12.41 -2.04 9.55
CA ARG A 64 -11.80 -1.97 10.89
C ARG A 64 -10.34 -2.44 10.89
N ASN A 65 -10.03 -3.47 10.10
CA ASN A 65 -8.78 -4.22 10.20
C ASN A 65 -7.89 -4.07 8.96
N CYS A 66 -8.43 -3.63 7.82
CA CYS A 66 -7.77 -3.66 6.53
C CYS A 66 -7.87 -2.32 5.81
N VAL A 67 -6.89 -2.00 4.96
CA VAL A 67 -6.85 -0.75 4.19
C VAL A 67 -6.51 -1.07 2.74
N ARG A 68 -7.32 -0.54 1.81
CA ARG A 68 -7.04 -0.61 0.38
C ARG A 68 -6.14 0.56 0.00
N VAL A 69 -4.98 0.25 -0.56
CA VAL A 69 -3.96 1.23 -0.94
C VAL A 69 -3.64 1.14 -2.43
N ARG A 70 -3.22 2.27 -3.01
CA ARG A 70 -2.81 2.41 -4.41
C ARG A 70 -1.46 3.10 -4.50
N TRP A 71 -0.60 2.62 -5.40
CA TRP A 71 0.67 3.26 -5.72
C TRP A 71 1.09 2.97 -7.16
N VAL A 72 2.26 3.45 -7.54
CA VAL A 72 2.91 3.15 -8.82
C VAL A 72 4.19 2.36 -8.51
N ASN A 73 4.36 1.19 -9.11
CA ASN A 73 5.53 0.33 -8.90
C ASN A 73 6.75 0.77 -9.72
N GLY A 74 7.85 0.00 -9.64
CA GLY A 74 9.07 0.25 -10.40
C GLY A 74 8.90 0.25 -11.92
N GLU A 75 7.91 -0.47 -12.41
CA GLU A 75 7.56 -0.60 -13.82
C GLU A 75 6.63 0.52 -14.31
N LYS A 76 6.37 1.52 -13.46
CA LYS A 76 5.42 2.61 -13.71
C LYS A 76 3.98 2.13 -13.91
N THR A 77 3.66 0.94 -13.41
CA THR A 77 2.31 0.38 -13.43
C THR A 77 1.60 0.73 -12.14
N ARG A 78 0.32 1.11 -12.27
CA ARG A 78 -0.54 1.33 -11.12
C ARG A 78 -0.85 0.00 -10.44
N GLN A 79 -0.62 -0.04 -9.14
CA GLN A 79 -0.86 -1.21 -8.30
C GLN A 79 -1.89 -0.89 -7.22
N GLU A 80 -2.61 -1.91 -6.79
CA GLU A 80 -3.51 -1.86 -5.64
C GLU A 80 -3.39 -3.14 -4.82
N ALA A 81 -3.51 -3.00 -3.50
CA ALA A 81 -3.58 -4.12 -2.59
C ALA A 81 -4.39 -3.73 -1.37
N TRP A 82 -4.99 -4.71 -0.73
CA TRP A 82 -5.39 -4.60 0.65
C TRP A 82 -4.25 -5.05 1.55
N VAL A 83 -4.02 -4.28 2.62
CA VAL A 83 -3.04 -4.57 3.66
C VAL A 83 -3.71 -4.45 5.02
N TRP A 84 -3.12 -5.07 6.04
CA TRP A 84 -3.56 -4.89 7.42
C TRP A 84 -3.44 -3.40 7.82
N GLN A 85 -4.39 -2.90 8.61
CA GLN A 85 -4.40 -1.51 9.06
C GLN A 85 -3.08 -1.10 9.75
N PRO A 86 -2.45 -1.92 10.63
CA PRO A 86 -1.15 -1.59 11.21
C PRO A 86 0.01 -1.47 10.21
N ALA A 87 -0.16 -1.95 8.97
CA ALA A 87 0.82 -1.78 7.91
C ALA A 87 0.81 -0.36 7.30
N VAL A 88 -0.20 0.46 7.63
CA VAL A 88 -0.39 1.81 7.09
C VAL A 88 -0.07 2.87 8.14
N GLU A 89 0.89 3.72 7.82
CA GLU A 89 1.25 4.90 8.60
C GLU A 89 0.57 6.12 8.01
N ASN A 90 -0.17 6.86 8.83
CA ASN A 90 -0.77 8.14 8.47
C ASN A 90 0.29 9.26 8.45
N THR A 91 1.33 9.05 7.64
CA THR A 91 2.38 10.03 7.34
C THR A 91 2.19 10.49 5.90
N PRO A 92 1.73 11.73 5.67
CA PRO A 92 1.63 12.26 4.32
C PRO A 92 3.02 12.37 3.69
N TRP A 93 3.10 12.14 2.38
CA TRP A 93 4.32 12.30 1.60
C TRP A 93 4.19 13.46 0.61
N VAL A 94 5.32 14.10 0.33
CA VAL A 94 5.44 15.15 -0.68
C VAL A 94 6.00 14.52 -1.95
N GLU A 95 5.42 14.88 -3.09
CA GLU A 95 5.96 14.53 -4.39
C GLU A 95 7.18 15.43 -4.61
N LEU A 96 8.36 14.83 -4.70
CA LEU A 96 9.63 15.55 -4.89
C LEU A 96 9.83 15.94 -6.35
#